data_AF-V4PKY8-F1
#
_entry.id   AF-V4PKY8-F1
#
_cell.length_a   1.000
_cell.length_b   1.000
_cell.length_c   1.000
_cell.angle_alpha   90.00
_cell.angle_beta   90.00
_cell.angle_gamma   90.00
#
_symmetry.space_group_name_H-M   'P 1'
#
loop_
_entity.id
_entity.type
_entity.pdbx_description
1 polymer ?
#
loop_
_entity_poly.entity_id
_entity_poly.type
_entity_poly.pdbx_seq_one_letter_code
_entity_poly.pdbx_strand_id
1 'polypeptide(L)'
;MSDTLIQHQQNTHTQLGRNADLMRLAANHLGADAPIKALSFGCSDGSECVDFSKVFPNASVVGADVDAKALATAQALNHPRIKVVFSTKNNIEPLGPFDVIFAMNVLCIYPQTDGLPDIADVYPFAKFDEEIQRLDSYLKPGGVLGLFNCQYYFDDTKPAANYKPLVTGSYKHGAWITRYRPDGRPASNSVFEMYGQSFTLPQWREFTKTQPAAYTGMRHEWVDPDAYSGRHTDVSLWVKQA
;
A
#
# COMPACT_ATOMS: atom_id res chain seq x y z
N MET A 1 -6.56 -5.76 -22.93
CA MET A 1 -5.63 -6.13 -21.85
C MET A 1 -6.10 -7.47 -21.32
N SER A 2 -5.22 -8.46 -21.20
CA SER A 2 -5.60 -9.82 -20.78
C SER A 2 -6.10 -9.83 -19.33
N ASP A 3 -7.03 -10.74 -19.01
CA ASP A 3 -7.48 -11.02 -17.63
C ASP A 3 -6.44 -11.85 -16.86
N THR A 4 -5.15 -11.65 -17.16
CA THR A 4 -4.06 -12.42 -16.56
C THR A 4 -4.01 -12.09 -15.08
N LEU A 5 -4.07 -13.13 -14.26
CA LEU A 5 -3.89 -13.02 -12.81
C LEU A 5 -2.47 -12.52 -12.52
N ILE A 6 -2.37 -11.37 -11.86
CA ILE A 6 -1.10 -10.81 -11.45
C ILE A 6 -1.01 -10.91 -9.93
N GLN A 7 -0.25 -11.90 -9.45
CA GLN A 7 0.13 -11.95 -8.04
C GLN A 7 1.38 -11.10 -7.83
N HIS A 8 1.30 -10.13 -6.94
CA HIS A 8 2.42 -9.28 -6.54
C HIS A 8 3.12 -9.88 -5.32
N GLN A 9 2.51 -9.77 -4.14
CA GLN A 9 3.00 -10.37 -2.91
C GLN A 9 2.55 -11.84 -2.74
N GLN A 10 3.42 -12.66 -2.15
CA GLN A 10 3.18 -14.07 -1.85
C GLN A 10 2.87 -14.34 -0.38
N ASN A 11 3.19 -13.40 0.51
CA ASN A 11 2.87 -13.48 1.93
C ASN A 11 1.50 -12.86 2.24
N THR A 12 0.68 -13.55 3.04
CA THR A 12 -0.66 -13.13 3.45
C THR A 12 -0.71 -12.59 4.89
N HIS A 13 0.42 -12.42 5.56
CA HIS A 13 0.42 -11.95 6.95
C HIS A 13 -0.24 -10.57 7.11
N THR A 14 -1.29 -10.52 7.92
CA THR A 14 -2.04 -9.31 8.25
C THR A 14 -2.57 -9.38 9.68
N GLN A 15 -3.11 -8.27 10.18
CA GLN A 15 -3.75 -8.19 11.49
C GLN A 15 -4.68 -6.97 11.57
N LEU A 16 -5.67 -7.03 12.44
CA LEU A 16 -6.55 -5.89 12.76
C LEU A 16 -5.74 -4.68 13.25
N GLY A 17 -6.20 -3.49 12.87
CA GLY A 17 -5.63 -2.21 13.26
C GLY A 17 -4.35 -1.81 12.53
N ARG A 18 -3.76 -2.69 11.69
CA ARG A 18 -2.43 -2.49 11.10
C ARG A 18 -2.30 -1.16 10.36
N ASN A 19 -3.32 -0.76 9.60
CA ASN A 19 -3.31 0.45 8.77
C ASN A 19 -4.40 1.46 9.21
N ALA A 20 -4.95 1.33 10.42
CA ALA A 20 -6.10 2.10 10.85
C ALA A 20 -5.82 3.62 10.97
N ASP A 21 -4.57 4.01 11.24
CA ASP A 21 -4.18 5.43 11.24
C ASP A 21 -4.25 6.06 9.85
N LEU A 22 -3.78 5.35 8.81
CA LEU A 22 -3.92 5.79 7.42
C LEU A 22 -5.39 5.86 7.01
N MET A 23 -6.21 4.90 7.44
CA MET A 23 -7.66 4.94 7.17
C MET A 23 -8.32 6.14 7.82
N ARG A 24 -7.97 6.48 9.07
CA ARG A 24 -8.49 7.67 9.76
C ARG A 24 -8.09 8.97 9.07
N LEU A 25 -6.86 9.05 8.54
CA LEU A 25 -6.43 10.20 7.74
C LEU A 25 -7.24 10.32 6.45
N ALA A 26 -7.51 9.21 5.75
CA ALA A 26 -8.41 9.20 4.60
C ALA A 26 -9.84 9.59 5.00
N ALA A 27 -10.33 9.16 6.16
CA ALA A 27 -11.67 9.49 6.67
C ALA A 27 -11.82 10.97 7.00
N ASN A 28 -10.76 11.62 7.50
CA ASN A 28 -10.77 13.07 7.71
C ASN A 28 -10.93 13.84 6.39
N HIS A 29 -10.45 13.28 5.27
CA HIS A 29 -10.60 13.88 3.95
C HIS A 29 -11.97 13.60 3.31
N LEU A 30 -12.41 12.34 3.36
CA LEU A 30 -13.63 11.87 2.67
C LEU A 30 -14.92 12.05 3.50
N GLY A 31 -14.79 12.26 4.81
CA GLY A 31 -15.88 12.22 5.78
C GLY A 31 -16.15 10.79 6.26
N ALA A 32 -15.90 10.50 7.54
CA ALA A 32 -16.08 9.17 8.11
C ALA A 32 -17.51 8.62 7.96
N ASP A 33 -18.51 9.49 8.14
CA ASP A 33 -19.92 9.12 8.05
C ASP A 33 -20.48 9.11 6.62
N ALA A 34 -19.68 9.48 5.62
CA ALA A 34 -20.11 9.46 4.23
C ALA A 34 -20.35 8.01 3.77
N PRO A 35 -21.40 7.76 2.96
CA PRO A 35 -21.70 6.42 2.44
C PRO A 35 -20.77 6.07 1.26
N ILE A 36 -19.49 5.85 1.56
CA ILE A 36 -18.45 5.63 0.56
C ILE A 36 -18.34 4.17 0.10
N LYS A 37 -17.74 3.96 -1.07
CA LYS A 37 -17.28 2.66 -1.54
C LYS A 37 -15.78 2.52 -1.32
N ALA A 38 -15.38 1.53 -0.52
CA ALA A 38 -13.98 1.24 -0.24
C ALA A 38 -13.52 -0.07 -0.91
N LEU A 39 -12.28 -0.10 -1.39
CA LEU A 39 -11.58 -1.30 -1.84
C LEU A 39 -10.33 -1.54 -0.98
N SER A 40 -10.24 -2.71 -0.37
CA SER A 40 -9.01 -3.28 0.18
C SER A 40 -8.43 -4.27 -0.84
N PHE A 41 -7.37 -3.87 -1.53
CA PHE A 41 -6.69 -4.66 -2.55
C PHE A 41 -5.51 -5.42 -1.94
N GLY A 42 -5.55 -6.76 -2.02
CA GLY A 42 -4.72 -7.64 -1.21
C GLY A 42 -5.26 -7.80 0.22
N CYS A 43 -6.56 -8.07 0.36
CA CYS A 43 -7.23 -8.05 1.67
C CYS A 43 -6.85 -9.19 2.61
N SER A 44 -6.14 -10.22 2.13
CA SER A 44 -5.77 -11.42 2.87
C SER A 44 -6.98 -12.04 3.60
N ASP A 45 -6.91 -12.20 4.93
CA ASP A 45 -7.96 -12.76 5.79
C ASP A 45 -9.16 -11.81 6.03
N GLY A 46 -9.13 -10.61 5.44
CA GLY A 46 -10.20 -9.62 5.53
C GLY A 46 -10.16 -8.73 6.77
N SER A 47 -9.12 -8.82 7.61
CA SER A 47 -8.94 -7.93 8.78
C SER A 47 -8.97 -6.45 8.39
N GLU A 48 -8.33 -6.08 7.28
CA GLU A 48 -8.35 -4.69 6.78
C GLU A 48 -9.76 -4.23 6.38
N CYS A 49 -10.58 -5.13 5.83
CA CYS A 49 -11.99 -4.83 5.50
C CYS A 49 -12.82 -4.55 6.75
N VAL A 50 -12.54 -5.26 7.85
CA VAL A 50 -13.19 -5.02 9.15
C VAL A 50 -12.77 -3.67 9.72
N ASP A 51 -11.51 -3.26 9.55
CA ASP A 51 -11.07 -1.94 9.98
C ASP A 51 -11.73 -0.82 9.16
N PHE A 52 -11.86 -1.00 7.84
CA PHE A 52 -12.63 -0.08 7.00
C PHE A 52 -14.07 0.07 7.50
N SER A 53 -14.74 -1.03 7.87
CA SER A 53 -16.13 -0.97 8.32
C SER A 53 -16.30 -0.26 9.67
N LYS A 54 -15.25 -0.24 10.51
CA LYS A 54 -15.20 0.50 11.78
C LYS A 54 -14.89 1.98 11.57
N VAL A 55 -13.93 2.31 10.70
CA VAL A 55 -13.51 3.69 10.44
C VAL A 55 -14.57 4.44 9.61
N PHE A 56 -15.19 3.75 8.65
CA PHE A 56 -16.29 4.27 7.83
C PHE A 56 -17.59 3.49 8.13
N PRO A 57 -18.36 3.90 9.15
CA PRO A 57 -19.54 3.16 9.60
C PRO A 57 -20.64 3.02 8.56
N ASN A 58 -20.66 3.88 7.53
CA ASN A 58 -21.65 3.85 6.45
C ASN A 58 -21.10 3.32 5.11
N ALA A 59 -19.83 2.88 5.07
CA ALA A 59 -19.23 2.39 3.83
C ALA A 59 -19.72 1.00 3.42
N SER A 60 -19.75 0.76 2.11
CA SER A 60 -19.69 -0.58 1.52
C SER A 60 -18.24 -0.92 1.19
N VAL A 61 -17.75 -2.06 1.65
CA VAL A 61 -16.34 -2.45 1.56
C VAL A 61 -16.20 -3.65 0.64
N VAL A 62 -15.28 -3.58 -0.30
CA VAL A 62 -14.85 -4.70 -1.14
C VAL A 62 -13.45 -5.13 -0.71
N GLY A 63 -13.30 -6.40 -0.36
CA GLY A 63 -12.00 -7.04 -0.21
C GLY A 63 -11.66 -7.84 -1.46
N ALA A 64 -10.48 -7.65 -2.02
CA ALA A 64 -10.01 -8.42 -3.16
C ALA A 64 -8.66 -9.07 -2.85
N ASP A 65 -8.52 -10.35 -3.15
CA ASP A 65 -7.24 -11.08 -3.04
C ASP A 65 -7.12 -12.13 -4.15
N VAL A 66 -5.90 -12.60 -4.41
CA VAL A 66 -5.60 -13.67 -5.38
C VAL A 66 -5.38 -15.02 -4.69
N ASP A 67 -5.10 -15.04 -3.39
CA ASP A 67 -4.92 -16.28 -2.63
C ASP A 67 -6.27 -16.88 -2.23
N ALA A 68 -6.59 -18.04 -2.80
CA ALA A 68 -7.87 -18.71 -2.57
C ALA A 68 -8.11 -19.11 -1.10
N LYS A 69 -7.04 -19.42 -0.33
CA LYS A 69 -7.17 -19.79 1.08
C LYS A 69 -7.48 -18.56 1.92
N ALA A 70 -6.76 -17.46 1.68
CA ALA A 70 -7.02 -16.19 2.35
C ALA A 70 -8.45 -15.68 2.07
N LEU A 71 -8.90 -15.78 0.81
CA LEU A 71 -10.27 -15.45 0.43
C LEU A 71 -11.31 -16.27 1.17
N ALA A 72 -11.11 -17.59 1.33
CA ALA A 72 -12.04 -18.43 2.08
C ALA A 72 -12.16 -17.97 3.54
N THR A 73 -11.05 -17.59 4.17
CA THR A 73 -11.05 -17.00 5.52
C THR A 73 -11.79 -15.66 5.55
N ALA A 74 -11.50 -14.75 4.61
CA ALA A 74 -12.15 -13.45 4.54
C ALA A 74 -13.66 -13.56 4.26
N GLN A 75 -14.09 -14.52 3.45
CA GLN A 75 -15.50 -14.79 3.18
C GLN A 75 -16.24 -15.29 4.42
N ALA A 76 -15.56 -16.03 5.31
CA ALA A 76 -16.14 -16.51 6.57
C ALA A 76 -16.48 -15.38 7.56
N LEU A 77 -16.00 -14.15 7.33
CA LEU A 77 -16.40 -12.97 8.14
C LEU A 77 -17.91 -12.72 8.09
N ASN A 78 -18.59 -13.08 6.99
CA ASN A 78 -20.04 -12.96 6.80
C ASN A 78 -20.63 -11.61 7.25
N HIS A 79 -19.93 -10.51 6.93
CA HIS A 79 -20.29 -9.18 7.40
C HIS A 79 -21.22 -8.47 6.37
N PRO A 80 -22.34 -7.85 6.79
CA PRO A 80 -23.38 -7.36 5.87
C PRO A 80 -22.94 -6.25 4.91
N ARG A 81 -21.83 -5.57 5.21
CA ARG A 81 -21.26 -4.48 4.40
C ARG A 81 -19.95 -4.84 3.69
N ILE A 82 -19.43 -6.06 3.88
CA ILE A 82 -18.16 -6.48 3.28
C ILE A 82 -18.45 -7.53 2.21
N LYS A 83 -17.99 -7.28 0.99
CA LYS A 83 -18.01 -8.24 -0.11
C LYS A 83 -16.59 -8.66 -0.43
N VAL A 84 -16.30 -9.95 -0.39
CA VAL A 84 -14.98 -10.50 -0.72
C VAL A 84 -15.01 -11.14 -2.10
N VAL A 85 -14.06 -10.78 -2.96
CA VAL A 85 -13.98 -11.26 -4.35
C VAL A 85 -12.57 -11.70 -4.72
N PHE A 86 -12.49 -12.60 -5.70
CA PHE A 86 -11.22 -12.94 -6.34
C PHE A 86 -10.72 -11.77 -7.18
N SER A 87 -9.45 -11.39 -7.05
CA SER A 87 -8.88 -10.14 -7.57
C SER A 87 -8.58 -10.15 -9.07
N THR A 88 -9.64 -10.23 -9.88
CA THR A 88 -9.60 -10.05 -11.34
C THR A 88 -10.30 -8.76 -11.74
N LYS A 89 -10.04 -8.30 -12.96
CA LYS A 89 -10.69 -7.10 -13.50
C LYS A 89 -12.22 -7.27 -13.49
N ASN A 90 -12.69 -8.39 -14.03
CA ASN A 90 -14.11 -8.70 -14.18
C ASN A 90 -14.88 -8.75 -12.85
N ASN A 91 -14.18 -9.05 -11.74
CA ASN A 91 -14.79 -9.10 -10.42
C ASN A 91 -14.77 -7.75 -9.69
N ILE A 92 -13.75 -6.93 -9.90
CA ILE A 92 -13.57 -5.65 -9.19
C ILE A 92 -14.28 -4.50 -9.92
N GLU A 93 -14.10 -4.38 -11.24
CA GLU A 93 -14.59 -3.25 -12.04
C GLU A 93 -16.10 -2.98 -11.86
N PRO A 94 -17.00 -3.99 -11.84
CA PRO A 94 -18.43 -3.75 -11.65
C PRO A 94 -18.84 -3.26 -10.26
N LEU A 95 -17.95 -3.34 -9.27
CA LEU A 95 -18.24 -2.94 -7.89
C LEU A 95 -17.87 -1.49 -7.60
N GLY A 96 -17.00 -0.92 -8.44
CA GLY A 96 -16.58 0.48 -8.39
C GLY A 96 -17.62 1.46 -8.97
N PRO A 97 -17.17 2.67 -9.35
CA PRO A 97 -15.88 3.25 -8.95
C PRO A 97 -15.83 3.47 -7.42
N PHE A 98 -14.64 3.45 -6.84
CA PHE A 98 -14.38 3.54 -5.40
C PHE A 98 -14.00 4.97 -4.98
N ASP A 99 -14.35 5.35 -3.76
CA ASP A 99 -13.94 6.60 -3.13
C ASP A 99 -12.58 6.46 -2.44
N VAL A 100 -12.25 5.24 -1.99
CA VAL A 100 -10.96 4.91 -1.40
C VAL A 100 -10.50 3.53 -1.83
N ILE A 101 -9.23 3.41 -2.20
CA ILE A 101 -8.57 2.15 -2.52
C ILE A 101 -7.30 2.05 -1.69
N PHE A 102 -7.16 1.00 -0.89
CA PHE A 102 -5.94 0.70 -0.13
C PHE A 102 -5.26 -0.54 -0.74
N ALA A 103 -3.98 -0.42 -1.06
CA ALA A 103 -3.11 -1.50 -1.51
C ALA A 103 -1.88 -1.56 -0.57
N MET A 104 -2.08 -2.16 0.60
CA MET A 104 -1.13 -2.11 1.72
C MET A 104 -0.32 -3.40 1.81
N ASN A 105 1.00 -3.32 1.64
CA ASN A 105 1.92 -4.47 1.70
C ASN A 105 1.71 -5.51 0.59
N VAL A 106 1.02 -5.15 -0.50
CA VAL A 106 0.68 -6.08 -1.60
C VAL A 106 1.52 -5.86 -2.86
N LEU A 107 1.91 -4.62 -3.15
CA LEU A 107 2.69 -4.26 -4.37
C LEU A 107 4.20 -4.42 -4.15
N CYS A 108 4.61 -5.59 -3.68
CA CYS A 108 5.99 -5.94 -3.37
C CYS A 108 6.21 -7.46 -3.42
N ILE A 109 7.46 -7.91 -3.56
CA ILE A 109 7.87 -9.31 -3.40
C ILE A 109 8.90 -9.38 -2.26
N TYR A 110 8.47 -9.72 -1.06
CA TYR A 110 9.33 -9.79 0.12
C TYR A 110 9.15 -11.14 0.82
N PRO A 111 10.22 -11.81 1.29
CA PRO A 111 11.61 -11.32 1.43
C PRO A 111 12.51 -11.49 0.20
N GLN A 112 12.00 -11.93 -0.95
CA GLN A 112 12.84 -12.33 -2.08
C GLN A 112 13.70 -11.20 -2.67
N THR A 113 13.25 -9.94 -2.60
CA THR A 113 14.04 -8.80 -3.09
C THR A 113 14.85 -8.10 -2.01
N ASP A 114 14.85 -8.62 -0.78
CA ASP A 114 15.50 -7.97 0.33
C ASP A 114 17.02 -7.92 0.14
N GLY A 115 17.58 -6.70 0.16
CA GLY A 115 19.02 -6.48 -0.02
C GLY A 115 19.55 -6.74 -1.44
N LEU A 116 18.68 -6.96 -2.43
CA LEU A 116 19.14 -7.12 -3.81
C LEU A 116 19.63 -5.78 -4.39
N PRO A 117 20.71 -5.78 -5.19
CA PRO A 117 21.18 -4.57 -5.87
C PRO A 117 20.33 -4.23 -7.11
N ASP A 118 19.54 -5.19 -7.59
CA ASP A 118 18.63 -5.06 -8.72
C ASP A 118 17.46 -6.04 -8.57
N ILE A 119 16.24 -5.59 -8.83
CA ILE A 119 15.01 -6.40 -8.73
C ILE A 119 14.28 -6.55 -10.07
N ALA A 120 14.78 -5.99 -11.17
CA ALA A 120 14.05 -5.90 -12.44
C ALA A 120 13.57 -7.27 -12.96
N ASP A 121 14.38 -8.32 -12.78
CA ASP A 121 14.03 -9.68 -13.18
C ASP A 121 13.04 -10.38 -12.23
N VAL A 122 13.00 -9.98 -10.96
CA VAL A 122 12.16 -10.60 -9.92
C VAL A 122 10.80 -9.91 -9.85
N TYR A 123 10.79 -8.58 -9.86
CA TYR A 123 9.59 -7.76 -9.80
C TYR A 123 9.73 -6.55 -10.72
N PRO A 124 9.52 -6.69 -12.04
CA PRO A 124 9.74 -5.60 -12.99
C PRO A 124 8.80 -4.42 -12.75
N PHE A 125 9.29 -3.19 -12.95
CA PHE A 125 8.50 -1.96 -12.78
C PHE A 125 7.22 -1.96 -13.63
N ALA A 126 7.25 -2.49 -14.85
CA ALA A 126 6.07 -2.56 -15.72
C ALA A 126 4.89 -3.27 -15.04
N LYS A 127 5.16 -4.34 -14.29
CA LYS A 127 4.14 -5.07 -13.52
C LYS A 127 3.51 -4.19 -12.43
N PHE A 128 4.31 -3.38 -11.75
CA PHE A 128 3.84 -2.42 -10.75
C PHE A 128 3.01 -1.29 -11.39
N ASP A 129 3.53 -0.66 -12.46
CA ASP A 129 2.86 0.44 -13.18
C ASP A 129 1.52 0.00 -13.78
N GLU A 130 1.43 -1.22 -14.35
CA GLU A 130 0.18 -1.78 -14.86
C GLU A 130 -0.88 -1.97 -13.77
N GLU A 131 -0.48 -2.43 -12.59
CA GLU A 131 -1.40 -2.57 -11.46
C GLU A 131 -1.88 -1.21 -10.95
N ILE A 132 -0.97 -0.23 -10.83
CA ILE A 132 -1.33 1.11 -10.41
C ILE A 132 -2.29 1.78 -11.40
N GLN A 133 -2.10 1.61 -12.71
CA GLN A 133 -3.07 2.06 -13.73
C GLN A 133 -4.44 1.38 -13.58
N ARG A 134 -4.46 0.10 -13.22
CA ARG A 134 -5.70 -0.64 -12.96
C ARG A 134 -6.43 -0.09 -11.72
N LEU A 135 -5.73 0.11 -10.62
CA LEU A 135 -6.30 0.72 -9.41
C LEU A 135 -6.78 2.16 -9.69
N ASP A 136 -6.01 2.95 -10.44
CA ASP A 136 -6.41 4.29 -10.88
C ASP A 136 -7.75 4.26 -11.63
N SER A 137 -7.94 3.32 -12.57
CA SER A 137 -9.18 3.18 -13.34
C SER A 137 -10.41 2.89 -12.48
N TYR A 138 -10.23 2.33 -11.29
CA TYR A 138 -11.32 2.03 -10.37
C TYR A 138 -11.59 3.18 -9.40
N LEU A 139 -10.69 4.15 -9.28
CA LEU A 139 -10.78 5.25 -8.32
C LEU A 139 -11.48 6.47 -8.95
N LYS A 140 -12.45 7.01 -8.21
CA LYS A 140 -13.13 8.26 -8.58
C LYS A 140 -12.15 9.44 -8.53
N PRO A 141 -12.33 10.47 -9.38
CA PRO A 141 -11.75 11.78 -9.12
C PRO A 141 -12.16 12.30 -7.72
N GLY A 142 -11.22 12.87 -6.98
CA GLY A 142 -11.37 13.22 -5.56
C GLY A 142 -11.22 12.03 -4.59
N GLY A 143 -11.10 10.80 -5.09
CA GLY A 143 -10.87 9.62 -4.27
C GLY A 143 -9.45 9.51 -3.75
N VAL A 144 -9.25 8.66 -2.74
CA VAL A 144 -7.96 8.44 -2.07
C VAL A 144 -7.37 7.08 -2.46
N LEU A 145 -6.13 7.09 -2.96
CA LEU A 145 -5.29 5.91 -3.14
C LEU A 145 -4.31 5.79 -1.97
N GLY A 146 -4.43 4.72 -1.21
CA GLY A 146 -3.53 4.36 -0.12
C GLY A 146 -2.52 3.30 -0.56
N LEU A 147 -1.23 3.61 -0.46
CA LEU A 147 -0.11 2.75 -0.82
C LEU A 147 0.88 2.66 0.35
N PHE A 148 1.24 1.45 0.74
CA PHE A 148 2.23 1.23 1.80
C PHE A 148 3.06 -0.02 1.52
N ASN A 149 4.35 0.02 1.85
CA ASN A 149 5.30 -1.05 1.55
C ASN A 149 5.24 -1.54 0.08
N CYS A 150 5.23 -0.59 -0.85
CA CYS A 150 5.44 -0.83 -2.27
C CYS A 150 6.95 -0.82 -2.58
N GLN A 151 7.40 -1.60 -3.58
CA GLN A 151 8.81 -1.59 -3.97
C GLN A 151 9.20 -0.49 -4.94
N TYR A 152 8.25 0.18 -5.56
CA TYR A 152 8.52 1.30 -6.44
C TYR A 152 7.81 2.54 -5.93
N TYR A 153 8.34 3.72 -6.27
CA TYR A 153 7.68 4.97 -5.94
C TYR A 153 6.48 5.19 -6.84
N PHE A 154 5.37 5.63 -6.25
CA PHE A 154 4.17 5.99 -7.00
C PHE A 154 4.45 7.11 -8.01
N ASP A 155 5.31 8.07 -7.65
CA ASP A 155 5.74 9.17 -8.51
C ASP A 155 6.36 8.72 -9.85
N ASP A 156 6.82 7.46 -9.98
CA ASP A 156 7.38 6.93 -11.23
C ASP A 156 6.30 6.39 -12.19
N THR A 157 5.07 6.22 -11.70
CA THR A 157 3.98 5.59 -12.44
C THR A 157 3.29 6.57 -13.38
N LYS A 158 2.70 6.05 -14.46
CA LYS A 158 1.96 6.88 -15.43
C LYS A 158 0.83 7.72 -14.82
N PRO A 159 -0.04 7.20 -13.94
CA PRO A 159 -1.14 8.00 -13.42
C PRO A 159 -0.69 9.02 -12.37
N ALA A 160 0.55 8.99 -11.88
CA ALA A 160 1.01 9.83 -10.77
C ALA A 160 0.78 11.33 -10.99
N ALA A 161 0.92 11.81 -12.23
CA ALA A 161 0.68 13.21 -12.59
C ALA A 161 -0.76 13.69 -12.29
N ASN A 162 -1.71 12.76 -12.15
CA ASN A 162 -3.11 13.05 -11.84
C ASN A 162 -3.40 13.05 -10.33
N TYR A 163 -2.37 13.00 -9.47
CA TYR A 163 -2.54 12.87 -8.03
C TYR A 163 -1.79 13.96 -7.28
N LYS A 164 -2.23 14.23 -6.06
CA LYS A 164 -1.51 15.03 -5.07
C LYS A 164 -1.38 14.27 -3.76
N PRO A 165 -0.28 14.43 -3.02
CA PRO A 165 -0.17 13.83 -1.70
C PRO A 165 -1.25 14.41 -0.77
N LEU A 166 -1.98 13.55 -0.06
CA LEU A 166 -2.93 13.97 0.98
C LEU A 166 -2.19 14.42 2.25
N VAL A 167 -1.11 13.72 2.58
CA VAL A 167 -0.25 14.00 3.73
C VAL A 167 1.20 13.88 3.28
N THR A 168 2.02 14.88 3.61
CA THR A 168 3.48 14.86 3.41
C THR A 168 4.20 14.94 4.76
N GLY A 169 5.44 14.44 4.82
CA GLY A 169 6.33 14.64 5.97
C GLY A 169 6.00 13.83 7.23
N SER A 170 5.06 12.88 7.18
CA SER A 170 4.76 12.00 8.32
C SER A 170 5.60 10.73 8.26
N TYR A 171 6.79 10.75 8.87
CA TYR A 171 7.69 9.59 9.01
C TYR A 171 7.10 8.45 9.85
N LYS A 172 5.88 8.55 10.37
CA LYS A 172 5.22 7.40 11.01
C LYS A 172 4.73 6.37 9.98
N HIS A 173 4.71 6.75 8.70
CA HIS A 173 4.14 5.96 7.61
C HIS A 173 5.13 5.73 6.46
N GLY A 174 6.43 5.92 6.70
CA GLY A 174 7.45 5.42 5.76
C GLY A 174 7.24 3.92 5.52
N ALA A 175 7.65 3.41 4.36
CA ALA A 175 7.73 1.96 4.17
C ALA A 175 9.01 1.44 4.85
N TRP A 176 9.06 0.17 5.24
CA TRP A 176 10.25 -0.42 5.86
C TRP A 176 11.11 -1.19 4.86
N ILE A 177 10.52 -1.62 3.74
CA ILE A 177 11.24 -2.27 2.64
C ILE A 177 11.99 -1.25 1.80
N THR A 178 13.18 -1.61 1.31
CA THR A 178 13.90 -0.84 0.29
C THR A 178 12.99 -0.55 -0.90
N ARG A 179 13.03 0.69 -1.39
CA ARG A 179 12.36 1.08 -2.63
C ARG A 179 13.36 1.20 -3.76
N TYR A 180 12.90 0.88 -4.95
CA TYR A 180 13.66 0.77 -6.17
C TYR A 180 13.14 1.76 -7.21
N ARG A 181 14.03 2.08 -8.14
CA ARG A 181 13.76 2.91 -9.32
C ARG A 181 13.15 2.05 -10.43
N PRO A 182 12.56 2.62 -11.48
CA PRO A 182 12.02 1.87 -12.61
C PRO A 182 13.01 0.91 -13.29
N ASP A 183 14.31 1.18 -13.20
CA ASP A 183 15.37 0.32 -13.73
C ASP A 183 15.74 -0.87 -12.82
N GLY A 184 15.05 -1.02 -11.69
CA GLY A 184 15.26 -2.11 -10.74
C GLY A 184 16.33 -1.86 -9.68
N ARG A 185 17.09 -0.75 -9.73
CA ARG A 185 18.12 -0.44 -8.72
C ARG A 185 17.57 0.32 -7.52
N PRO A 186 18.21 0.25 -6.33
CA PRO A 186 17.75 0.97 -5.14
C PRO A 186 17.60 2.48 -5.39
N ALA A 187 16.46 3.01 -4.99
CA ALA A 187 16.17 4.45 -5.02
C ALA A 187 16.43 5.09 -3.65
N SER A 188 16.13 4.37 -2.57
CA SER A 188 16.26 4.88 -1.20
C SER A 188 16.61 3.79 -0.20
N ASN A 189 17.13 4.22 0.94
CA ASN A 189 17.39 3.37 2.10
C ASN A 189 16.36 3.66 3.20
N SER A 190 15.88 2.61 3.87
CA SER A 190 15.05 2.76 5.06
C SER A 190 15.90 3.14 6.27
N VAL A 191 15.49 4.18 6.98
CA VAL A 191 16.10 4.66 8.22
C VAL A 191 15.07 4.62 9.33
N PHE A 192 15.40 3.92 10.42
CA PHE A 192 14.55 3.71 11.58
C PHE A 192 14.99 4.66 12.69
N GLU A 193 14.02 5.27 13.38
CA GLU A 193 14.30 6.14 14.52
C GLU A 193 13.80 5.53 15.82
N MET A 194 14.66 5.52 16.83
CA MET A 194 14.33 5.08 18.18
C MET A 194 15.12 5.87 19.20
N TYR A 195 14.43 6.49 20.17
CA TYR A 195 15.03 7.30 21.24
C TYR A 195 15.99 8.39 20.73
N GLY A 196 15.66 9.01 19.60
CA GLY A 196 16.48 10.05 18.98
C GLY A 196 17.72 9.54 18.23
N GLN A 197 17.89 8.22 18.11
CA GLN A 197 18.94 7.59 17.30
C GLN A 197 18.37 7.08 15.98
N SER A 198 19.14 7.24 14.90
CA SER A 198 18.83 6.71 13.58
C SER A 198 19.60 5.41 13.33
N PHE A 199 18.92 4.42 12.76
CA PHE A 199 19.47 3.12 12.40
C PHE A 199 19.19 2.85 10.93
N THR A 200 20.23 2.45 10.19
CA THR A 200 20.04 1.82 8.87
C THR A 200 19.30 0.49 9.04
N LEU A 201 18.69 -0.03 7.98
CA LEU A 201 18.00 -1.32 8.04
C LEU A 201 18.86 -2.48 8.60
N PRO A 202 20.15 -2.65 8.22
CA PRO A 202 21.01 -3.67 8.84
C PRO A 202 21.25 -3.44 10.34
N GLN A 203 21.50 -2.19 10.75
CA GLN A 203 21.68 -1.85 12.17
C GLN A 203 20.40 -2.10 12.96
N TRP A 204 19.24 -1.76 12.39
CA TRP A 204 17.93 -1.97 13.01
C TRP A 204 17.62 -3.46 13.20
N ARG A 205 17.94 -4.29 12.20
CA ARG A 205 17.78 -5.75 12.30
C ARG A 205 18.67 -6.35 13.38
N GLU A 206 19.90 -5.86 13.55
CA GLU A 206 20.76 -6.32 14.63
C GLU A 206 20.24 -5.87 15.99
N PHE A 207 19.82 -4.61 16.10
CA PHE A 207 19.25 -4.04 17.31
C PHE A 207 18.03 -4.85 17.79
N THR A 208 17.09 -5.13 16.89
CA THR A 208 15.83 -5.82 17.21
C THR A 208 15.97 -7.28 17.64
N LYS A 209 17.11 -7.94 17.35
CA LYS A 209 17.40 -9.29 17.88
C LYS A 209 17.58 -9.30 19.39
N THR A 210 18.09 -8.21 19.95
CA THR A 210 18.43 -8.11 21.38
C THR A 210 17.41 -7.33 22.18
N GLN A 211 16.65 -6.45 21.52
CA GLN A 211 15.57 -5.68 22.11
C GLN A 211 14.37 -5.70 21.15
N PRO A 212 13.29 -6.44 21.43
CA PRO A 212 12.08 -6.37 20.62
C PRO A 212 11.51 -4.95 20.74
N ALA A 213 11.74 -4.14 19.70
CA ALA A 213 11.56 -2.70 19.76
C ALA A 213 10.29 -2.25 19.06
N ALA A 214 9.56 -1.36 19.72
CA ALA A 214 8.73 -0.38 19.04
C ALA A 214 9.64 0.77 18.56
N TYR A 215 9.68 1.04 17.26
CA TYR A 215 10.34 2.24 16.74
C TYR A 215 9.43 3.46 16.93
N THR A 216 10.02 4.66 17.00
CA THR A 216 9.29 5.93 17.11
C THR A 216 8.98 6.56 15.76
N GLY A 217 9.73 6.20 14.71
CA GLY A 217 9.53 6.67 13.35
C GLY A 217 10.36 5.89 12.34
N MET A 218 10.05 6.06 11.06
CA MET A 218 10.78 5.47 9.95
C MET A 218 10.63 6.30 8.69
N ARG A 219 11.73 6.55 8.00
CA ARG A 219 11.76 7.33 6.77
C ARG A 219 12.58 6.66 5.69
N HIS A 220 12.37 7.10 4.46
CA HIS A 220 13.28 6.83 3.37
C HIS A 220 14.24 7.98 3.13
N GLU A 221 15.51 7.66 2.92
CA GLU A 221 16.53 8.60 2.45
C GLU A 221 16.97 8.21 1.05
N TRP A 222 16.94 9.17 0.12
CA TRP A 222 17.37 8.97 -1.26
C TRP A 222 18.83 8.51 -1.32
N VAL A 223 19.12 7.52 -2.16
CA VAL A 223 20.51 7.12 -2.47
C VAL A 223 21.23 8.23 -3.23
N ASP A 224 20.50 8.96 -4.09
CA ASP A 224 20.97 10.13 -4.83
C ASP A 224 19.99 11.30 -4.63
N PRO A 225 20.17 12.12 -3.58
CA PRO A 225 19.23 13.20 -3.24
C PRO A 225 19.09 14.25 -4.34
N ASP A 226 20.14 14.51 -5.12
CA ASP A 226 20.12 15.51 -6.17
C ASP A 226 19.28 15.04 -7.36
N ALA A 227 19.41 13.76 -7.75
CA ALA A 227 18.58 13.16 -8.79
C ALA A 227 17.09 13.07 -8.43
N TYR A 228 16.77 13.10 -7.12
CA TYR A 228 15.41 12.98 -6.59
C TYR A 228 14.89 14.23 -5.90
N SER A 229 15.53 15.37 -6.13
CA SER A 229 15.08 16.65 -5.61
C SER A 229 13.62 16.94 -6.01
N GLY A 230 12.81 17.32 -5.03
CA GLY A 230 11.37 17.62 -5.21
C GLY A 230 10.45 16.40 -5.22
N ARG A 231 10.96 15.16 -5.08
CA ARG A 231 10.13 13.95 -4.96
C ARG A 231 9.78 13.61 -3.52
N HIS A 232 8.71 12.85 -3.36
CA HIS A 232 8.22 12.46 -2.04
C HIS A 232 8.77 11.09 -1.63
N THR A 233 9.44 11.04 -0.48
CA THR A 233 9.97 9.78 0.10
C THR A 233 8.91 8.99 0.87
N ASP A 234 8.03 9.70 1.58
CA ASP A 234 7.17 9.14 2.64
C ASP A 234 5.70 9.56 2.48
N VAL A 235 5.15 9.36 1.28
CA VAL A 235 3.71 9.56 1.03
C VAL A 235 3.03 8.20 0.87
N SER A 236 2.02 7.98 1.69
CA SER A 236 1.17 6.78 1.64
C SER A 236 -0.23 7.05 1.12
N LEU A 237 -0.69 8.30 1.14
CA LEU A 237 -2.05 8.66 0.74
C LEU A 237 -2.00 9.70 -0.36
N TRP A 238 -2.67 9.41 -1.47
CA TRP A 238 -2.70 10.23 -2.68
C TRP A 238 -4.15 10.53 -3.05
N VAL A 239 -4.46 11.80 -3.34
CA VAL A 239 -5.78 12.22 -3.80
C VAL A 239 -5.77 12.35 -5.31
N LYS A 240 -6.64 11.58 -5.98
CA LYS A 240 -6.85 11.70 -7.42
C LYS A 240 -7.47 13.05 -7.74
N GLN A 241 -6.86 13.80 -8.63
CA GLN A 241 -7.36 15.10 -9.09
C GLN A 241 -8.50 14.90 -10.11
N ALA A 242 -9.28 15.97 -10.30
CA ALA A 242 -10.39 16.04 -11.25
C ALA A 242 -9.94 16.00 -12.72
#